data_AF-A0A535VXD9-F1
#
_entry.id   AF-A0A535VXD9-F1
#
_cell.length_a   1.000
_cell.length_b   1.000
_cell.length_c   1.000
_cell.angle_alpha   90.00
_cell.angle_beta   90.00
_cell.angle_gamma   90.00
#
_symmetry.space_group_name_H-M   'P 1'
#
loop_
_entity.id
_entity.type
_entity.pdbx_description
1 polymer ?
#
loop_
_entity_poly.entity_id
_entity_poly.type
_entity_poly.pdbx_seq_one_letter_code
_entity_poly.pdbx_strand_id
1 'polypeptide(L)'
;MCWEGTIGSVRFSRGRRPVKVFLRDGKLVTLMLGHLTVDSYVGVIPVLYPLLIGRFEVNFATVGLVSLAYSGAAAVFQPLFGILADRYGTRLTGLALVWTAVTFALVGFVPSFPLLVALAFFSGLGSGLFHPFGALDVRALLPKRSLSTGMSIYVTAGTVGVALGPLIGIALFGLFGLHGTGLLVIPGIATGAYLLWRMRAAGPAGAGAKRAVAGARRAAPVIALAAVIGVMASRSWTVAVFQAFTPTWYKQLGYGPEFYGPLATTLVLASAAGTVGVGALADRFGRKTLIIGTLVLSIPAILLFTIFPGPWAFGSAILIGLLAASTAPLMLLMAQ
;
A
#
# COMPACT_ATOMS: atom_id res chain seq x y z
N MET A 1 39.12 16.72 22.73
CA MET A 1 38.79 15.74 23.77
C MET A 1 37.74 14.78 23.22
N CYS A 2 38.20 13.57 22.92
CA CYS A 2 37.40 12.48 22.34
C CYS A 2 36.62 11.80 23.48
N TRP A 3 35.32 11.60 23.34
CA TRP A 3 34.55 10.71 24.21
C TRP A 3 34.21 9.45 23.41
N GLU A 4 34.98 8.38 23.66
CA GLU A 4 34.67 7.02 23.24
C GLU A 4 33.93 6.32 24.39
N GLY A 5 32.62 6.13 24.21
CA GLY A 5 31.79 5.29 25.07
C GLY A 5 31.42 4.01 24.32
N THR A 6 31.99 2.90 24.75
CA THR A 6 31.82 1.57 24.15
C THR A 6 30.59 0.87 24.75
N ILE A 7 29.52 0.71 23.98
CA ILE A 7 28.46 -0.28 24.24
C ILE A 7 28.06 -0.89 22.90
N GLY A 8 28.24 -2.22 22.75
CA GLY A 8 27.63 -3.03 21.69
C GLY A 8 28.14 -2.78 20.26
N SER A 9 28.89 -3.74 19.73
CA SER A 9 29.62 -3.68 18.46
C SER A 9 28.77 -3.48 17.20
N VAL A 10 28.46 -2.24 16.84
CA VAL A 10 28.29 -1.81 15.43
C VAL A 10 28.94 -0.43 15.23
N ARG A 11 30.23 -0.39 14.86
CA ARG A 11 30.89 0.82 14.34
C ARG A 11 30.31 1.13 12.96
N PHE A 12 29.43 2.13 12.88
CA PHE A 12 29.07 2.74 11.60
C PHE A 12 30.23 3.63 11.13
N SER A 13 31.01 3.15 10.16
CA SER A 13 31.98 3.99 9.47
C SER A 13 31.26 5.10 8.70
N ARG A 14 31.82 6.32 8.74
CA ARG A 14 31.30 7.59 8.22
C ARG A 14 31.05 7.64 6.69
N GLY A 15 30.96 6.52 5.98
CA GLY A 15 30.89 6.49 4.51
C GLY A 15 29.96 5.44 3.88
N ARG A 16 29.19 4.64 4.64
CA ARG A 16 28.28 3.66 4.02
C ARG A 16 26.91 4.29 3.71
N ARG A 17 26.49 4.23 2.43
CA ARG A 17 25.15 4.67 2.01
C ARG A 17 24.08 3.98 2.87
N PRO A 18 23.15 4.70 3.52
CA PRO A 18 22.19 4.15 4.48
C PRO A 18 21.38 2.96 3.93
N VAL A 19 21.10 2.96 2.62
CA VAL A 19 20.41 1.88 1.90
C VAL A 19 21.15 0.54 1.97
N LYS A 20 22.48 0.51 1.82
CA LYS A 20 23.25 -0.75 1.85
C LYS A 20 23.31 -1.39 3.22
N VAL A 21 23.16 -0.60 4.29
CA VAL A 21 23.10 -1.15 5.65
C VAL A 21 21.69 -1.66 5.96
N PHE A 22 20.66 -0.96 5.48
CA PHE A 22 19.27 -1.37 5.59
C PHE A 22 19.01 -2.76 4.97
N LEU A 23 19.49 -2.98 3.74
CA LEU A 23 19.33 -4.26 3.03
C LEU A 23 20.21 -5.41 3.58
N ARG A 24 21.11 -5.11 4.54
CA ARG A 24 21.95 -6.13 5.20
C ARG A 24 21.36 -6.61 6.52
N ASP A 25 20.39 -5.90 7.09
CA ASP A 25 19.70 -6.35 8.29
C ASP A 25 18.59 -7.33 7.92
N GLY A 26 18.78 -8.59 8.27
CA GLY A 26 17.82 -9.64 7.96
C GLY A 26 16.43 -9.43 8.57
N LYS A 27 16.28 -8.71 9.70
CA LYS A 27 14.97 -8.40 10.28
C LYS A 27 14.24 -7.34 9.46
N LEU A 28 14.93 -6.29 9.03
CA LEU A 28 14.35 -5.26 8.17
C LEU A 28 13.95 -5.82 6.81
N VAL A 29 14.78 -6.68 6.21
CA VAL A 29 14.44 -7.39 4.96
C VAL A 29 13.21 -8.28 5.14
N THR A 30 13.08 -8.97 6.28
CA THR A 30 11.91 -9.80 6.60
C THR A 30 10.64 -8.94 6.69
N LEU A 31 10.71 -7.78 7.34
CA LEU A 31 9.58 -6.84 7.42
C LEU A 31 9.21 -6.28 6.04
N MET A 32 10.19 -5.94 5.19
CA MET A 32 9.95 -5.54 3.80
C MET A 32 9.25 -6.64 3.01
N LEU A 33 9.69 -7.89 3.13
CA LEU A 33 9.07 -9.03 2.46
C LEU A 33 7.62 -9.21 2.94
N GLY A 34 7.37 -9.03 4.23
CA GLY A 34 6.03 -9.00 4.81
C GLY A 34 5.14 -7.94 4.17
N HIS A 35 5.63 -6.70 4.09
CA HIS A 35 4.88 -5.59 3.52
C HIS A 35 4.61 -5.77 2.02
N LEU A 36 5.61 -6.22 1.27
CA LEU A 36 5.44 -6.59 -0.14
C LEU A 36 4.36 -7.67 -0.29
N THR A 37 4.40 -8.70 0.55
CA THR A 37 3.45 -9.82 0.47
C THR A 37 2.03 -9.36 0.80
N VAL A 38 1.83 -8.62 1.90
CA VAL A 38 0.49 -8.15 2.30
C VAL A 38 -0.13 -7.20 1.28
N ASP A 39 0.68 -6.35 0.67
CA ASP A 39 0.21 -5.36 -0.29
C ASP A 39 -0.03 -5.96 -1.68
N SER A 40 0.57 -7.11 -1.98
CA SER A 40 0.25 -7.85 -3.21
C SER A 40 -1.23 -8.27 -3.26
N TYR A 41 -1.85 -8.60 -2.12
CA TYR A 41 -3.27 -8.94 -2.05
C TYR A 41 -4.15 -7.75 -2.47
N VAL A 42 -3.83 -6.53 -2.03
CA VAL A 42 -4.52 -5.31 -2.49
C VAL A 42 -4.38 -5.16 -4.00
N GLY A 43 -3.15 -5.34 -4.51
CA GLY A 43 -2.86 -5.22 -5.94
C GLY A 43 -3.55 -6.28 -6.81
N VAL A 44 -3.88 -7.45 -6.26
CA VAL A 44 -4.60 -8.52 -6.98
C VAL A 44 -6.08 -8.17 -7.19
N ILE A 45 -6.70 -7.40 -6.29
CA ILE A 45 -8.16 -7.15 -6.31
C ILE A 45 -8.67 -6.59 -7.64
N PRO A 46 -8.05 -5.57 -8.28
CA PRO A 46 -8.56 -5.03 -9.53
C PRO A 46 -8.67 -6.04 -10.67
N VAL A 47 -7.74 -7.00 -10.77
CA VAL A 47 -7.76 -8.03 -11.82
C VAL A 47 -8.70 -9.19 -11.48
N LEU A 48 -9.23 -9.26 -10.26
CA LEU A 48 -10.35 -10.15 -9.91
C LEU A 48 -11.69 -9.61 -10.42
N TYR A 49 -11.89 -8.29 -10.47
CA TYR A 49 -13.18 -7.69 -10.82
C TYR A 49 -13.83 -8.24 -12.09
N PRO A 50 -13.10 -8.39 -13.20
CA PRO A 50 -13.71 -8.86 -14.43
C PRO A 50 -14.17 -10.33 -14.35
N LEU A 51 -13.60 -11.12 -13.44
CA LEU A 51 -14.02 -12.50 -13.16
C LEU A 51 -15.20 -12.53 -12.19
N LEU A 52 -15.20 -11.66 -11.17
CA LEU A 52 -16.29 -11.55 -10.20
C LEU A 52 -17.58 -11.03 -10.84
N ILE A 53 -17.49 -10.03 -11.71
CA ILE A 53 -18.62 -9.54 -12.51
C ILE A 53 -19.25 -10.67 -13.31
N GLY A 54 -18.43 -11.48 -13.99
CA GLY A 54 -18.92 -12.60 -14.78
C GLY A 54 -19.52 -13.73 -13.93
N ARG A 55 -18.92 -14.05 -12.78
CA ARG A 55 -19.38 -15.16 -11.91
C ARG A 55 -20.68 -14.82 -11.17
N PHE A 56 -20.78 -13.60 -10.64
CA PHE A 56 -21.88 -13.19 -9.78
C PHE A 56 -22.92 -12.33 -10.51
N GLU A 57 -22.72 -12.07 -11.81
CA GLU A 57 -23.58 -11.23 -12.65
C GLU A 57 -23.85 -9.84 -12.04
N VAL A 58 -22.81 -9.27 -11.43
CA VAL A 58 -22.88 -7.98 -10.73
C VAL A 58 -22.35 -6.84 -11.59
N ASN A 59 -22.80 -5.61 -11.31
CA ASN A 59 -22.32 -4.42 -12.01
C ASN A 59 -21.06 -3.81 -11.34
N PHE A 60 -20.56 -2.71 -11.92
CA PHE A 60 -19.36 -2.02 -11.46
C PHE A 60 -19.48 -1.46 -10.04
N ALA A 61 -20.64 -0.91 -9.69
CA ALA A 61 -20.88 -0.37 -8.36
C ALA A 61 -20.84 -1.50 -7.32
N THR A 62 -21.49 -2.62 -7.62
CA THR A 62 -21.53 -3.79 -6.74
C THR A 62 -20.15 -4.43 -6.58
N VAL A 63 -19.39 -4.70 -7.65
CA VAL A 63 -18.04 -5.27 -7.52
C VAL A 63 -17.08 -4.31 -6.80
N GLY A 64 -17.31 -2.99 -6.92
CA GLY A 64 -16.58 -1.97 -6.17
C GLY A 64 -16.67 -2.12 -4.65
N LEU A 65 -17.74 -2.76 -4.14
CA LEU A 65 -17.89 -3.07 -2.70
C LEU A 65 -16.78 -3.97 -2.17
N VAL A 66 -16.10 -4.75 -3.03
CA VAL A 66 -14.97 -5.59 -2.63
C VAL A 66 -13.77 -4.75 -2.19
N SER A 67 -13.37 -3.75 -2.98
CA SER A 67 -12.32 -2.82 -2.57
C SER A 67 -12.76 -1.94 -1.41
N LEU A 68 -14.03 -1.53 -1.36
CA LEU A 68 -14.56 -0.78 -0.21
C LEU A 68 -14.46 -1.59 1.08
N ALA A 69 -14.85 -2.86 1.05
CA ALA A 69 -14.77 -3.74 2.21
C ALA A 69 -13.33 -3.97 2.64
N TYR A 70 -12.42 -4.30 1.70
CA TYR A 70 -11.02 -4.52 2.02
C TYR A 70 -10.32 -3.24 2.51
N SER A 71 -10.27 -2.21 1.65
CA SER A 71 -9.50 -0.99 1.91
C SER A 71 -10.17 -0.11 2.98
N GLY A 72 -11.50 -0.10 3.03
CA GLY A 72 -12.26 0.58 4.06
C GLY A 72 -12.05 -0.04 5.44
N ALA A 73 -12.12 -1.37 5.56
CA ALA A 73 -11.81 -2.04 6.82
C ALA A 73 -10.36 -1.78 7.25
N ALA A 74 -9.40 -1.89 6.33
CA ALA A 74 -8.00 -1.59 6.62
C ALA A 74 -7.82 -0.16 7.15
N ALA A 75 -8.35 0.83 6.44
CA ALA A 75 -8.19 2.24 6.80
C ALA A 75 -8.90 2.62 8.11
N VAL A 76 -10.14 2.17 8.32
CA VAL A 76 -10.96 2.53 9.48
C VAL A 76 -10.39 1.92 10.77
N PHE A 77 -9.88 0.69 10.72
CA PHE A 77 -9.43 -0.02 11.93
C PHE A 77 -7.94 0.15 12.25
N GLN A 78 -7.12 0.67 11.32
CA GLN A 78 -5.70 0.95 11.55
C GLN A 78 -5.41 1.75 12.84
N PRO A 79 -6.16 2.83 13.21
CA PRO A 79 -5.94 3.54 14.46
C PRO A 79 -6.18 2.67 15.70
N LEU A 80 -7.22 1.82 15.68
CA LEU A 80 -7.53 0.89 16.76
C LEU A 80 -6.42 -0.17 16.91
N PHE A 81 -5.91 -0.66 15.79
CA PHE A 81 -4.77 -1.58 15.79
C PHE A 81 -3.46 -0.91 16.24
N GLY A 82 -3.27 0.38 16.00
CA GLY A 82 -2.18 1.15 16.62
C GLY A 82 -2.25 1.14 18.15
N ILE A 83 -3.43 1.40 18.72
CA ILE A 83 -3.65 1.34 20.18
C ILE A 83 -3.42 -0.09 20.71
N LEU A 84 -3.87 -1.10 19.96
CA LEU A 84 -3.64 -2.50 20.30
C LEU A 84 -2.13 -2.83 20.34
N ALA A 85 -1.36 -2.33 19.37
CA ALA A 85 0.09 -2.48 19.31
C ALA A 85 0.79 -1.80 20.49
N ASP A 86 0.35 -0.61 20.89
CA ASP A 86 0.91 0.09 22.05
C ASP A 86 0.66 -0.68 23.36
N ARG A 87 -0.48 -1.37 23.48
CA ARG A 87 -0.85 -2.13 24.69
C ARG A 87 -0.22 -3.52 24.76
N TYR A 88 -0.23 -4.28 23.67
CA TYR A 88 0.18 -5.69 23.64
C TYR A 88 1.47 -5.95 22.86
N GLY A 89 2.03 -4.92 22.24
CA GLY A 89 3.18 -5.01 21.37
C GLY A 89 2.85 -5.56 19.98
N THR A 90 3.89 -5.69 19.17
CA THR A 90 3.83 -6.11 17.76
C THR A 90 4.00 -7.62 17.54
N ARG A 91 3.76 -8.46 18.55
CA ARG A 91 4.00 -9.92 18.45
C ARG A 91 3.16 -10.62 17.37
N LEU A 92 2.06 -10.00 16.95
CA LEU A 92 1.11 -10.57 15.99
C LEU A 92 1.39 -10.15 14.54
N THR A 93 2.48 -9.44 14.21
CA THR A 93 2.74 -8.94 12.84
C THR A 93 2.65 -10.05 11.80
N GLY A 94 3.30 -11.20 12.04
CA GLY A 94 3.22 -12.34 11.12
C GLY A 94 1.85 -13.03 11.10
N LEU A 95 1.14 -13.09 12.24
CA LEU A 95 -0.22 -13.64 12.30
C LEU A 95 -1.23 -12.78 11.55
N ALA A 96 -1.05 -11.45 11.55
CA ALA A 96 -1.86 -10.53 10.76
C ALA A 96 -1.72 -10.80 9.26
N LEU A 97 -0.49 -11.08 8.79
CA LEU A 97 -0.26 -11.49 7.41
C LEU A 97 -0.88 -12.85 7.09
N VAL A 98 -0.73 -13.85 7.98
CA VAL A 98 -1.36 -15.17 7.80
C VAL A 98 -2.88 -15.05 7.74
N TRP A 99 -3.48 -14.23 8.61
CA TRP A 99 -4.91 -13.92 8.57
C TRP A 99 -5.30 -13.42 7.18
N THR A 100 -4.69 -12.33 6.71
CA THR A 100 -5.01 -11.75 5.40
C THR A 100 -4.91 -12.79 4.30
N ALA A 101 -3.84 -13.59 4.32
CA ALA A 101 -3.59 -14.62 3.32
C ALA A 101 -4.69 -15.69 3.30
N VAL A 102 -5.07 -16.19 4.46
CA VAL A 102 -6.11 -17.23 4.60
C VAL A 102 -7.47 -16.70 4.18
N THR A 103 -7.88 -15.54 4.67
CA THR A 103 -9.20 -14.98 4.33
C THR A 103 -9.28 -14.57 2.86
N PHE A 104 -8.19 -14.05 2.28
CA PHE A 104 -8.16 -13.70 0.86
C PHE A 104 -8.16 -14.94 -0.03
N ALA A 105 -7.43 -15.99 0.37
CA ALA A 105 -7.38 -17.24 -0.40
C ALA A 105 -8.75 -17.91 -0.55
N LEU A 106 -9.67 -17.70 0.41
CA LEU A 106 -11.02 -18.23 0.37
C LEU A 106 -11.96 -17.45 -0.57
N VAL A 107 -11.59 -16.24 -1.02
CA VAL A 107 -12.45 -15.36 -1.85
C VAL A 107 -12.91 -16.04 -3.14
N GLY A 108 -12.07 -16.85 -3.79
CA GLY A 108 -12.43 -17.53 -5.03
C GLY A 108 -13.36 -18.73 -4.87
N PHE A 109 -13.63 -19.17 -3.64
CA PHE A 109 -14.38 -20.40 -3.34
C PHE A 109 -15.79 -20.14 -2.81
N VAL A 110 -16.14 -18.89 -2.53
CA VAL A 110 -17.46 -18.55 -1.97
C VAL A 110 -18.59 -18.71 -3.00
N PRO A 111 -19.78 -19.14 -2.56
CA PRO A 111 -20.93 -19.34 -3.44
C PRO A 111 -21.73 -18.05 -3.68
N SER A 112 -21.54 -17.00 -2.87
CA SER A 112 -22.35 -15.78 -2.96
C SER A 112 -21.52 -14.50 -2.83
N PHE A 113 -21.97 -13.44 -3.50
CA PHE A 113 -21.32 -12.14 -3.48
C PHE A 113 -21.26 -11.49 -2.08
N PRO A 114 -22.30 -11.56 -1.23
CA PRO A 114 -22.21 -11.03 0.13
C PRO A 114 -21.13 -11.73 0.98
N LEU A 115 -20.96 -13.05 0.85
CA LEU A 115 -19.89 -13.76 1.56
C LEU A 115 -18.51 -13.36 1.04
N LEU A 116 -18.39 -13.10 -0.27
CA LEU A 116 -17.18 -12.53 -0.85
C LEU A 116 -16.81 -11.19 -0.22
N VAL A 117 -17.77 -10.28 -0.11
CA VAL A 117 -17.58 -8.95 0.51
C VAL A 117 -17.19 -9.10 1.99
N ALA A 118 -17.80 -10.05 2.70
CA ALA A 118 -17.43 -10.35 4.09
C ALA A 118 -15.97 -10.85 4.19
N LEU A 119 -15.53 -11.77 3.33
CA LEU A 119 -14.14 -12.21 3.30
C LEU A 119 -13.16 -11.09 2.92
N ALA A 120 -13.56 -10.21 1.99
CA ALA A 120 -12.77 -9.03 1.64
C ALA A 120 -12.63 -8.09 2.85
N PHE A 121 -13.69 -7.87 3.62
CA PHE A 121 -13.67 -7.12 4.88
C PHE A 121 -12.70 -7.74 5.89
N PHE A 122 -12.80 -9.05 6.13
CA PHE A 122 -11.90 -9.75 7.06
C PHE A 122 -10.44 -9.72 6.59
N SER A 123 -10.20 -9.81 5.28
CA SER A 123 -8.85 -9.66 4.72
C SER A 123 -8.32 -8.24 4.92
N GLY A 124 -9.19 -7.24 4.77
CA GLY A 124 -8.91 -5.85 5.08
C GLY A 124 -8.53 -5.62 6.55
N LEU A 125 -9.19 -6.30 7.49
CA LEU A 125 -8.82 -6.24 8.92
C LEU A 125 -7.42 -6.81 9.17
N GLY A 126 -7.09 -7.97 8.60
CA GLY A 126 -5.75 -8.55 8.71
C GLY A 126 -4.67 -7.64 8.14
N SER A 127 -4.93 -7.07 6.95
CA SER A 127 -4.02 -6.11 6.32
C SER A 127 -3.88 -4.84 7.16
N GLY A 128 -5.00 -4.28 7.63
CA GLY A 128 -5.03 -3.11 8.50
C GLY A 128 -4.27 -3.31 9.81
N LEU A 129 -4.26 -4.53 10.37
CA LEU A 129 -3.50 -4.89 11.56
C LEU A 129 -1.98 -4.97 11.28
N PHE A 130 -1.60 -5.53 10.14
CA PHE A 130 -0.19 -5.67 9.74
C PHE A 130 0.54 -4.32 9.65
N HIS A 131 -0.10 -3.30 9.07
CA HIS A 131 0.54 -2.01 8.77
C HIS A 131 1.11 -1.27 9.99
N PRO A 132 0.32 -0.96 11.05
CA PRO A 132 0.85 -0.28 12.23
C PRO A 132 1.87 -1.15 12.97
N PHE A 133 1.67 -2.47 12.98
CA PHE A 133 2.57 -3.42 13.64
C PHE A 133 3.95 -3.43 12.98
N GLY A 134 3.99 -3.64 11.66
CA GLY A 134 5.23 -3.64 10.89
C GLY A 134 5.94 -2.28 10.92
N ALA A 135 5.20 -1.17 10.87
CA ALA A 135 5.80 0.17 10.98
C ALA A 135 6.46 0.41 12.35
N LEU A 136 5.86 -0.09 13.44
CA LEU A 136 6.44 -0.03 14.78
C LEU A 136 7.68 -0.93 14.90
N ASP A 137 7.66 -2.13 14.32
CA ASP A 137 8.83 -3.02 14.29
C ASP A 137 10.01 -2.38 13.53
N VAL A 138 9.78 -1.78 12.37
CA VAL A 138 10.82 -1.05 11.62
C VAL A 138 11.37 0.11 12.43
N ARG A 139 10.50 0.87 13.10
CA ARG A 139 10.89 1.99 13.98
C ARG A 139 11.77 1.54 15.14
N ALA A 140 11.48 0.39 15.74
CA ALA A 140 12.25 -0.14 16.86
C ALA A 140 13.64 -0.64 16.46
N LEU A 141 13.83 -1.05 15.21
CA LEU A 141 15.10 -1.56 14.69
C LEU A 141 16.05 -0.46 14.17
N LEU A 142 15.56 0.77 14.00
CA LEU A 142 16.33 1.85 13.38
C LEU A 142 16.68 2.99 14.34
N PRO A 143 17.89 3.55 14.27
CA PRO A 143 18.21 4.79 14.96
C PRO A 143 17.46 5.98 14.33
N LYS A 144 17.16 7.00 15.14
CA LYS A 144 16.41 8.22 14.72
C LYS A 144 16.95 8.85 13.42
N ARG A 145 18.28 8.87 13.24
CA ARG A 145 18.93 9.48 12.07
C ARG A 145 18.63 8.78 10.74
N SER A 146 18.37 7.47 10.75
CA SER A 146 18.06 6.69 9.54
C SER A 146 16.59 6.30 9.42
N LEU A 147 15.75 6.73 10.37
CA LEU A 147 14.36 6.30 10.46
C LEU A 147 13.55 6.71 9.21
N SER A 148 13.68 7.96 8.76
CA SER A 148 12.95 8.44 7.58
C SER A 148 13.27 7.60 6.34
N THR A 149 14.56 7.44 6.03
CA THR A 149 15.01 6.62 4.90
C THR A 149 14.57 5.15 5.02
N GLY A 150 14.69 4.55 6.21
CA GLY A 150 14.28 3.16 6.41
C GLY A 150 12.77 2.96 6.28
N MET A 151 11.96 3.90 6.78
CA MET A 151 10.51 3.89 6.56
C MET A 151 10.16 4.05 5.08
N SER A 152 10.83 4.93 4.34
CA SER A 152 10.63 5.05 2.89
C SER A 152 10.91 3.75 2.17
N ILE A 153 12.04 3.07 2.46
CA ILE A 153 12.37 1.78 1.84
C ILE A 153 11.34 0.70 2.21
N TYR A 154 10.91 0.66 3.46
CA TYR A 154 9.86 -0.26 3.92
C TYR A 154 8.53 -0.04 3.18
N VAL A 155 8.10 1.21 3.01
CA VAL A 155 6.87 1.56 2.27
C VAL A 155 7.01 1.26 0.78
N THR A 156 8.19 1.52 0.18
CA THR A 156 8.46 1.16 -1.21
C THR A 156 8.27 -0.34 -1.46
N ALA A 157 8.67 -1.20 -0.51
CA ALA A 157 8.45 -2.65 -0.64
C ALA A 157 6.95 -3.00 -0.76
N GLY A 158 6.10 -2.38 0.07
CA GLY A 158 4.64 -2.53 -0.03
C GLY A 158 4.09 -2.05 -1.38
N THR A 159 4.54 -0.87 -1.84
CA THR A 159 4.12 -0.34 -3.15
C THR A 159 4.53 -1.25 -4.33
N VAL A 160 5.71 -1.86 -4.25
CA VAL A 160 6.12 -2.91 -5.21
C VAL A 160 5.19 -4.11 -5.12
N GLY A 161 4.77 -4.51 -3.91
CA GLY A 161 3.73 -5.52 -3.69
C GLY A 161 2.45 -5.19 -4.44
N VAL A 162 1.87 -4.00 -4.23
CA VAL A 162 0.67 -3.55 -4.95
C VAL A 162 0.87 -3.60 -6.47
N ALA A 163 2.04 -3.16 -6.95
CA ALA A 163 2.34 -3.15 -8.38
C ALA A 163 2.46 -4.56 -8.99
N LEU A 164 3.00 -5.52 -8.24
CA LEU A 164 3.12 -6.92 -8.68
C LEU A 164 1.79 -7.68 -8.59
N GLY A 165 0.86 -7.22 -7.75
CA GLY A 165 -0.44 -7.86 -7.54
C GLY A 165 -1.22 -8.17 -8.83
N PRO A 166 -1.39 -7.23 -9.79
CA PRO A 166 -2.04 -7.53 -11.05
C PRO A 166 -1.38 -8.65 -11.85
N LEU A 167 -0.04 -8.65 -11.92
CA LEU A 167 0.73 -9.68 -12.64
C LEU A 167 0.59 -11.06 -11.97
N ILE A 168 0.69 -11.09 -10.64
CA ILE A 168 0.46 -12.31 -9.84
C ILE A 168 -0.96 -12.83 -10.08
N GLY A 169 -1.96 -11.94 -10.00
CA GLY A 169 -3.37 -12.28 -10.21
C GLY A 169 -3.61 -12.89 -11.59
N ILE A 170 -3.05 -12.30 -12.65
CA ILE A 170 -3.22 -12.84 -14.01
C ILE A 170 -2.58 -14.20 -14.18
N ALA A 171 -1.36 -14.38 -13.67
CA ALA A 171 -0.69 -15.68 -13.74
C ALA A 171 -1.53 -16.76 -13.04
N LEU A 172 -2.06 -16.47 -11.85
CA LEU A 172 -2.85 -17.42 -11.09
C LEU A 172 -4.24 -17.65 -11.70
N PHE A 173 -4.93 -16.60 -12.13
CA PHE A 173 -6.30 -16.71 -12.64
C PHE A 173 -6.36 -17.21 -14.08
N GLY A 174 -5.32 -16.97 -14.88
CA GLY A 174 -5.20 -17.57 -16.20
C GLY A 174 -5.08 -19.09 -16.16
N LEU A 175 -4.41 -19.62 -15.13
CA LEU A 175 -4.18 -21.07 -14.98
C LEU A 175 -5.30 -21.78 -14.19
N PHE A 176 -5.86 -21.13 -13.17
CA PHE A 176 -6.75 -21.78 -12.19
C PHE A 176 -8.11 -21.08 -12.05
N GLY A 177 -8.40 -20.05 -12.86
CA GLY A 177 -9.59 -19.22 -12.70
C GLY A 177 -9.63 -18.56 -11.31
N LEU A 178 -10.84 -18.34 -10.78
CA LEU A 178 -11.01 -17.75 -9.45
C LEU A 178 -10.40 -18.58 -8.32
N HIS A 179 -10.33 -19.91 -8.47
CA HIS A 179 -9.70 -20.79 -7.49
C HIS A 179 -8.18 -20.55 -7.36
N GLY A 180 -7.56 -19.85 -8.31
CA GLY A 180 -6.17 -19.38 -8.21
C GLY A 180 -5.92 -18.48 -7.00
N THR A 181 -6.96 -17.84 -6.43
CA THR A 181 -6.87 -17.12 -5.15
C THR A 181 -6.36 -18.03 -4.02
N GLY A 182 -6.69 -19.32 -4.04
CA GLY A 182 -6.25 -20.31 -3.06
C GLY A 182 -4.73 -20.42 -2.96
N LEU A 183 -4.01 -20.26 -4.09
CA LEU A 183 -2.55 -20.36 -4.12
C LEU A 183 -1.85 -19.16 -3.46
N LEU A 184 -2.54 -18.02 -3.30
CA LEU A 184 -2.00 -16.87 -2.59
C LEU A 184 -1.84 -17.12 -1.09
N VAL A 185 -2.41 -18.19 -0.54
CA VAL A 185 -2.17 -18.60 0.85
C VAL A 185 -0.72 -19.02 1.07
N ILE A 186 -0.07 -19.58 0.04
CA ILE A 186 1.30 -20.13 0.12
C ILE A 186 2.32 -19.04 0.46
N PRO A 187 2.47 -17.95 -0.34
CA PRO A 187 3.41 -16.88 0.01
C PRO A 187 3.04 -16.17 1.31
N GLY A 188 1.75 -16.04 1.62
CA GLY A 188 1.29 -15.41 2.86
C GLY A 188 1.63 -16.20 4.12
N ILE A 189 1.38 -17.52 4.13
CA ILE A 189 1.77 -18.40 5.23
C ILE A 189 3.29 -18.47 5.34
N ALA A 190 4.00 -18.65 4.21
CA ALA A 190 5.45 -18.75 4.21
C ALA A 190 6.10 -17.48 4.80
N THR A 191 5.73 -16.30 4.29
CA THR A 191 6.25 -15.02 4.79
C THR A 191 5.79 -14.73 6.21
N GLY A 192 4.53 -15.03 6.56
CA GLY A 192 3.98 -14.83 7.90
C GLY A 192 4.68 -15.70 8.95
N ALA A 193 4.88 -16.98 8.67
CA ALA A 193 5.62 -17.90 9.53
C ALA A 193 7.09 -17.47 9.66
N TYR A 194 7.71 -17.06 8.56
CA TYR A 194 9.08 -16.54 8.57
C TYR A 194 9.22 -15.26 9.40
N LEU A 195 8.25 -14.34 9.33
CA LEU A 195 8.17 -13.16 10.19
C LEU A 195 8.09 -13.55 11.67
N LEU A 196 7.18 -14.46 12.04
CA LEU A 196 7.04 -14.91 13.42
C LEU A 196 8.34 -15.53 13.95
N TRP A 197 8.97 -16.39 13.15
CA TRP A 197 10.23 -17.03 13.51
C TRP A 197 11.37 -16.01 13.66
N ARG A 198 11.52 -15.09 12.71
CA ARG A 198 12.64 -14.14 12.69
C ARG A 198 12.49 -13.04 13.74
N MET A 199 11.26 -12.63 14.01
CA MET A 199 10.95 -11.55 14.95
C MET A 199 10.80 -12.01 16.39
N ARG A 200 10.72 -13.32 16.68
CA ARG A 200 10.57 -13.87 18.05
C ARG A 200 11.57 -13.33 19.08
N ALA A 201 12.80 -13.04 18.64
CA ALA A 201 13.91 -12.57 19.48
C ALA A 201 14.01 -11.04 19.54
N ALA A 202 13.25 -10.32 18.70
CA ALA A 202 13.05 -8.90 18.91
C ALA A 202 11.96 -8.76 19.97
N GLY A 203 12.24 -8.04 21.06
CA GLY A 203 11.19 -7.70 22.03
C GLY A 203 10.04 -6.97 21.33
N PRO A 204 8.78 -7.12 21.80
CA PRO A 204 7.65 -6.41 21.23
C PRO A 204 7.91 -4.90 21.16
N ALA A 205 7.85 -4.32 19.95
CA ALA A 205 7.82 -2.87 19.80
C ALA A 205 6.48 -2.34 20.32
N GLY A 206 6.47 -1.15 20.92
CA GLY A 206 5.23 -0.49 21.39
C GLY A 206 4.82 -0.79 22.84
N ALA A 207 5.13 -1.97 23.38
CA ALA A 207 4.82 -2.34 24.76
C ALA A 207 5.64 -1.49 25.76
N GLY A 208 5.03 -0.41 26.27
CA GLY A 208 5.64 0.48 27.27
C GLY A 208 5.72 1.96 26.87
N ALA A 209 5.30 2.33 25.66
CA ALA A 209 5.19 3.74 25.27
C ALA A 209 3.94 4.38 25.87
N LYS A 210 3.93 4.64 27.20
CA LYS A 210 3.00 5.62 27.78
C LYS A 210 3.36 6.99 27.21
N ARG A 211 2.80 7.37 26.06
CA ARG A 211 3.00 8.70 25.51
C ARG A 211 1.82 9.58 25.87
N ALA A 212 2.11 10.51 26.79
CA ALA A 212 1.27 11.63 27.15
C ALA A 212 0.79 12.37 25.88
N VAL A 213 -0.49 12.24 25.56
CA VAL A 213 -1.18 13.21 24.70
C VAL A 213 -1.63 14.34 25.62
N ALA A 214 -0.66 15.11 26.12
CA ALA A 214 -0.90 16.35 26.85
C ALA A 214 -0.16 17.46 26.11
N GLY A 215 -0.81 18.00 25.09
CA GLY A 215 -0.35 19.15 24.32
C GLY A 215 -1.57 19.90 23.81
N ALA A 216 -1.64 21.19 24.15
CA ALA A 216 -2.81 22.05 23.98
C ALA A 216 -3.47 21.89 22.60
N ARG A 217 -4.78 21.59 22.60
CA ARG A 217 -5.63 21.64 21.41
C ARG A 217 -5.70 23.08 20.92
N ARG A 218 -4.81 23.48 20.02
CA ARG A 218 -5.04 24.67 19.20
C ARG A 218 -6.25 24.38 18.32
N ALA A 219 -7.17 25.34 18.22
CA ALA A 219 -8.28 25.25 17.28
C ALA A 219 -7.70 25.10 15.87
N ALA A 220 -7.87 23.91 15.28
CA ALA A 220 -7.43 23.67 13.92
C ALA A 220 -8.26 24.57 12.98
N PRO A 221 -7.65 25.20 11.96
CA PRO A 221 -8.39 26.01 10.99
C PRO A 221 -9.27 25.09 10.13
N VAL A 222 -10.52 24.88 10.57
CA VAL A 222 -11.44 23.86 10.02
C VAL A 222 -11.61 23.99 8.50
N ILE A 223 -11.72 25.21 7.99
CA ILE A 223 -11.89 25.47 6.55
C ILE A 223 -10.63 25.07 5.77
N ALA A 224 -9.44 25.42 6.25
CA ALA A 224 -8.19 25.05 5.60
C ALA A 224 -7.95 23.54 5.65
N LEU A 225 -8.27 22.89 6.77
CA LEU A 225 -8.19 21.44 6.94
C LEU A 225 -9.18 20.72 6.01
N ALA A 226 -10.43 21.20 5.95
CA ALA A 226 -11.45 20.67 5.04
C ALA A 226 -11.04 20.82 3.57
N ALA A 227 -10.45 21.96 3.18
CA ALA A 227 -9.95 22.18 1.83
C ALA A 227 -8.80 21.20 1.48
N VAL A 228 -7.84 21.00 2.39
CA VAL A 228 -6.74 20.03 2.20
C VAL A 228 -7.29 18.61 2.09
N ILE A 229 -8.21 18.21 2.97
CA ILE A 229 -8.86 16.89 2.91
C ILE A 229 -9.63 16.72 1.60
N GLY A 230 -10.38 17.73 1.16
CA GLY A 230 -11.13 17.68 -0.10
C GLY A 230 -10.23 17.49 -1.32
N VAL A 231 -9.10 18.20 -1.37
CA VAL A 231 -8.09 18.04 -2.43
C VAL A 231 -7.41 16.67 -2.35
N MET A 232 -7.11 16.18 -1.14
CA MET A 232 -6.57 14.84 -0.95
C MET A 232 -7.55 13.76 -1.42
N ALA A 233 -8.83 13.91 -1.10
CA ALA A 233 -9.88 12.96 -1.44
C ALA A 233 -10.14 12.92 -2.95
N SER A 234 -10.32 14.06 -3.61
CA SER A 234 -10.58 14.13 -5.06
C SER A 234 -9.48 13.43 -5.86
N ARG A 235 -8.23 13.72 -5.53
CA ARG A 235 -7.06 13.08 -6.12
C ARG A 235 -7.02 11.57 -5.86
N SER A 236 -7.18 11.17 -4.60
CA SER A 236 -7.06 9.76 -4.21
C SER A 236 -8.18 8.92 -4.83
N TRP A 237 -9.39 9.46 -4.94
CA TRP A 237 -10.49 8.83 -5.65
C TRP A 237 -10.19 8.63 -7.12
N THR A 238 -9.65 9.63 -7.81
CA THR A 238 -9.26 9.50 -9.21
C THR A 238 -8.28 8.34 -9.41
N VAL A 239 -7.20 8.30 -8.63
CA VAL A 239 -6.21 7.21 -8.72
C VAL A 239 -6.83 5.86 -8.39
N ALA A 240 -7.65 5.77 -7.34
CA ALA A 240 -8.30 4.54 -6.93
C ALA A 240 -9.28 4.00 -7.99
N VAL A 241 -10.02 4.88 -8.68
CA VAL A 241 -10.92 4.50 -9.78
C VAL A 241 -10.13 3.86 -10.92
N PHE A 242 -9.06 4.50 -11.37
CA PHE A 242 -8.23 3.93 -12.43
C PHE A 242 -7.56 2.63 -11.99
N GLN A 243 -7.04 2.56 -10.76
CA GLN A 243 -6.45 1.32 -10.24
C GLN A 243 -7.46 0.18 -10.18
N ALA A 244 -8.68 0.43 -9.71
CA ALA A 244 -9.69 -0.60 -9.51
C ALA A 244 -10.38 -1.04 -10.81
N PHE A 245 -10.71 -0.10 -11.71
CA PHE A 245 -11.60 -0.37 -12.83
C PHE A 245 -10.90 -0.49 -14.19
N THR A 246 -9.62 -0.11 -14.32
CA THR A 246 -8.87 -0.27 -15.59
C THR A 246 -8.91 -1.70 -16.12
N PRO A 247 -8.66 -2.76 -15.32
CA PRO A 247 -8.76 -4.15 -15.80
C PRO A 247 -10.12 -4.49 -16.38
N THR A 248 -11.19 -4.05 -15.72
CA THR A 248 -12.57 -4.36 -16.13
C THR A 248 -12.95 -3.60 -17.39
N TRP A 249 -12.60 -2.31 -17.46
CA TRP A 249 -12.88 -1.48 -18.62
C TRP A 249 -12.16 -1.99 -19.87
N TYR A 250 -10.88 -2.35 -19.75
CA TYR A 250 -10.12 -2.94 -20.87
C TYR A 250 -10.62 -4.32 -21.29
N LYS A 251 -11.09 -5.15 -20.36
CA LYS A 251 -11.77 -6.40 -20.71
C LYS A 251 -13.03 -6.14 -21.56
N GLN A 252 -13.84 -5.14 -21.21
CA GLN A 252 -15.04 -4.80 -22.00
C GLN A 252 -14.70 -4.28 -23.40
N LEU A 253 -13.54 -3.64 -23.57
CA LEU A 253 -13.02 -3.23 -24.87
C LEU A 253 -12.44 -4.41 -25.69
N GLY A 254 -12.48 -5.64 -25.16
CA GLY A 254 -12.01 -6.85 -25.84
C GLY A 254 -10.54 -7.20 -25.58
N TYR A 255 -9.85 -6.49 -24.69
CA TYR A 255 -8.47 -6.81 -24.35
C TYR A 255 -8.37 -7.95 -23.35
N GLY A 256 -7.39 -8.84 -23.53
CA GLY A 256 -7.12 -9.93 -22.62
C GLY A 256 -6.32 -9.53 -21.37
N PRO A 257 -6.22 -10.43 -20.39
CA PRO A 257 -5.45 -10.23 -19.15
C PRO A 257 -4.00 -9.84 -19.36
N GLU A 258 -3.36 -10.39 -20.39
CA GLU A 258 -1.99 -10.08 -20.81
C GLU A 258 -1.78 -8.60 -21.13
N PHE A 259 -2.85 -7.86 -21.47
CA PHE A 259 -2.79 -6.43 -21.71
C PHE A 259 -3.11 -5.63 -20.45
N TYR A 260 -4.27 -5.87 -19.83
CA TYR A 260 -4.77 -5.01 -18.77
C TYR A 260 -4.04 -5.18 -17.43
N GLY A 261 -3.37 -6.31 -17.22
CA GLY A 261 -2.50 -6.54 -16.07
C GLY A 261 -1.28 -5.66 -16.03
N PRO A 262 -0.39 -5.78 -17.02
CA PRO A 262 0.74 -4.88 -17.17
C PRO A 262 0.31 -3.42 -17.14
N LEU A 263 -0.81 -3.05 -17.76
CA LEU A 263 -1.33 -1.68 -17.70
C LEU A 263 -1.64 -1.21 -16.26
N ALA A 264 -2.34 -2.04 -15.47
CA ALA A 264 -2.61 -1.74 -14.06
C ALA A 264 -1.31 -1.64 -13.23
N THR A 265 -0.36 -2.55 -13.46
CA THR A 265 0.97 -2.50 -12.85
C THR A 265 1.73 -1.23 -13.22
N THR A 266 1.73 -0.84 -14.50
CA THR A 266 2.36 0.39 -14.98
C THR A 266 1.79 1.61 -14.25
N LEU A 267 0.47 1.67 -14.06
CA LEU A 267 -0.17 2.77 -13.34
C LEU A 267 0.31 2.85 -11.88
N VAL A 268 0.39 1.72 -11.18
CA VAL A 268 0.88 1.68 -9.78
C VAL A 268 2.38 2.01 -9.70
N LEU A 269 3.21 1.48 -10.59
CA LEU A 269 4.65 1.78 -10.62
C LEU A 269 4.92 3.24 -10.95
N ALA A 270 4.21 3.82 -11.92
CA ALA A 270 4.31 5.23 -12.24
C ALA A 270 3.88 6.10 -11.05
N SER A 271 2.85 5.68 -10.31
CA SER A 271 2.45 6.32 -9.06
C SER A 271 3.57 6.32 -8.03
N ALA A 272 4.24 5.18 -7.84
CA ALA A 272 5.39 5.04 -6.96
C ALA A 272 6.54 5.96 -7.37
N ALA A 273 6.94 5.93 -8.65
CA ALA A 273 8.02 6.75 -9.18
C ALA A 273 7.74 8.25 -9.03
N GLY A 274 6.50 8.67 -9.25
CA GLY A 274 6.08 10.06 -9.10
C GLY A 274 6.29 10.59 -7.69
N THR A 275 6.02 9.77 -6.66
CA THR A 275 6.20 10.20 -5.25
C THR A 275 7.65 10.51 -4.89
N VAL A 276 8.63 9.86 -5.54
CA VAL A 276 10.06 10.07 -5.26
C VAL A 276 10.55 11.43 -5.80
N GLY A 277 10.06 11.84 -6.97
CA GLY A 277 10.49 13.09 -7.62
C GLY A 277 9.77 14.34 -7.13
N VAL A 278 8.55 14.19 -6.60
CA VAL A 278 7.64 15.32 -6.30
C VAL A 278 8.22 16.31 -5.26
N GLY A 279 9.04 15.83 -4.32
CA GLY A 279 9.62 16.65 -3.27
C GLY A 279 10.58 17.70 -3.80
N ALA A 280 11.54 17.28 -4.64
CA ALA A 280 12.50 18.18 -5.26
C ALA A 280 11.83 19.20 -6.20
N LEU A 281 10.80 18.78 -6.92
CA LEU A 281 9.96 19.67 -7.72
C LEU A 281 9.21 20.67 -6.83
N ALA A 282 8.71 20.24 -5.66
CA ALA A 282 7.98 21.12 -4.75
C ALA A 282 8.88 22.16 -4.09
N ASP A 283 10.13 21.80 -3.80
CA ASP A 283 11.13 22.73 -3.25
C ASP A 283 11.50 23.81 -4.28
N ARG A 284 11.51 23.46 -5.58
CA ARG A 284 11.81 24.39 -6.67
C ARG A 284 10.63 25.30 -7.07
N PHE A 285 9.43 24.74 -7.17
CA PHE A 285 8.26 25.43 -7.74
C PHE A 285 7.21 25.85 -6.69
N GLY A 286 7.40 25.44 -5.44
CA GLY A 286 6.44 25.65 -4.36
C GLY A 286 5.38 24.54 -4.30
N ARG A 287 5.05 24.09 -3.08
CA ARG A 287 4.10 22.99 -2.82
C ARG A 287 2.72 23.25 -3.42
N LYS A 288 2.15 24.45 -3.22
CA LYS A 288 0.81 24.82 -3.72
C LYS A 288 0.76 24.77 -5.25
N THR A 289 1.73 25.38 -5.92
CA THR A 289 1.82 25.42 -7.39
C THR A 289 1.93 24.02 -7.95
N LEU A 290 2.75 23.16 -7.34
CA LEU A 290 2.93 21.79 -7.82
C LEU A 290 1.66 20.94 -7.62
N ILE A 291 0.97 21.07 -6.48
CA ILE A 291 -0.29 20.35 -6.24
C ILE A 291 -1.35 20.77 -7.26
N ILE A 292 -1.55 22.07 -7.47
CA ILE A 292 -2.54 22.56 -8.44
C ILE A 292 -2.14 22.14 -9.87
N GLY A 293 -0.86 22.32 -10.24
CA GLY A 293 -0.37 21.96 -11.57
C GLY A 293 -0.54 20.48 -11.88
N THR A 294 -0.21 19.59 -10.93
CA THR A 294 -0.39 18.14 -11.11
C THR A 294 -1.86 17.73 -11.19
N LEU A 295 -2.75 18.37 -10.43
CA LEU A 295 -4.20 18.15 -10.54
C LEU A 295 -4.74 18.58 -11.90
N VAL A 296 -4.41 19.79 -12.36
CA VAL A 296 -4.86 20.30 -13.65
C VAL A 296 -4.31 19.46 -14.80
N LEU A 297 -3.03 19.09 -14.76
CA LEU A 297 -2.39 18.25 -15.78
C LEU A 297 -2.89 16.80 -15.75
N SER A 298 -3.46 16.32 -14.64
CA SER A 298 -4.08 14.98 -14.61
C SER A 298 -5.34 14.89 -15.48
N ILE A 299 -6.07 16.01 -15.69
CA ILE A 299 -7.28 16.04 -16.51
C ILE A 299 -6.98 15.64 -17.97
N PRO A 300 -6.05 16.30 -18.70
CA PRO A 300 -5.73 15.87 -20.06
C PRO A 300 -5.10 14.48 -20.10
N ALA A 301 -4.34 14.06 -19.08
CA ALA A 301 -3.81 12.69 -19.03
C ALA A 301 -4.94 11.63 -18.96
N ILE A 302 -5.99 11.91 -18.17
CA ILE A 302 -7.19 11.09 -18.07
C ILE A 302 -7.98 11.09 -19.38
N LEU A 303 -8.16 12.26 -20.01
CA LEU A 303 -8.85 12.35 -21.30
C LEU A 303 -8.10 11.58 -22.40
N LEU A 304 -6.76 11.66 -22.43
CA LEU A 304 -5.96 10.87 -23.36
C LEU A 304 -6.13 9.37 -23.11
N PHE A 305 -6.20 8.94 -21.85
CA PHE A 305 -6.43 7.54 -21.50
C PHE A 305 -7.82 7.03 -21.92
N THR A 306 -8.84 7.89 -21.85
CA THR A 306 -10.22 7.50 -22.20
C THR A 306 -10.52 7.58 -23.70
N ILE A 307 -9.97 8.58 -24.40
CA ILE A 307 -10.22 8.82 -25.83
C ILE A 307 -9.39 7.89 -26.72
N PHE A 308 -8.17 7.55 -26.31
CA PHE A 308 -7.25 6.70 -27.08
C PHE A 308 -6.94 5.39 -26.33
N PRO A 309 -7.90 4.46 -26.23
CA PRO A 309 -7.65 3.16 -25.63
C PRO A 309 -6.68 2.32 -26.49
N GLY A 310 -6.17 1.24 -25.90
CA GLY A 310 -5.20 0.35 -26.54
C GLY A 310 -3.76 0.68 -26.13
N PRO A 311 -2.73 0.36 -26.95
CA PRO A 311 -1.34 0.46 -26.52
C PRO A 311 -0.90 1.85 -26.01
N TRP A 312 -1.55 2.93 -26.48
CA TRP A 312 -1.33 4.30 -26.01
C TRP A 312 -1.65 4.51 -24.53
N ALA A 313 -2.51 3.64 -23.97
CA ALA A 313 -2.90 3.64 -22.57
C ALA A 313 -1.73 3.51 -21.61
N PHE A 314 -0.63 2.86 -22.00
CA PHE A 314 0.55 2.75 -21.15
C PHE A 314 1.20 4.12 -20.93
N GLY A 315 1.29 4.94 -21.98
CA GLY A 315 1.82 6.29 -21.89
C GLY A 315 0.95 7.19 -21.01
N SER A 316 -0.37 7.16 -21.21
CA SER A 316 -1.31 7.94 -20.41
C SER A 316 -1.44 7.40 -18.98
N ALA A 317 -1.31 6.09 -18.74
CA ALA A 317 -1.23 5.50 -17.39
C ALA A 317 0.02 5.96 -16.64
N ILE A 318 1.15 6.09 -17.31
CA ILE A 318 2.37 6.68 -16.72
C ILE A 318 2.10 8.13 -16.32
N LEU A 319 1.48 8.92 -17.19
CA LEU A 319 1.13 10.31 -16.89
C LEU A 319 0.16 10.40 -15.71
N ILE A 320 -0.89 9.57 -15.68
CA ILE A 320 -1.85 9.51 -14.57
C ILE A 320 -1.13 9.15 -13.28
N GLY A 321 -0.29 8.11 -13.26
CA GLY A 321 0.47 7.73 -12.06
C GLY A 321 1.39 8.86 -11.58
N LEU A 322 2.18 9.45 -12.47
CA LEU A 322 3.10 10.53 -12.12
C LEU A 322 2.39 11.80 -11.64
N LEU A 323 1.26 12.17 -12.24
CA LEU A 323 0.57 13.43 -11.95
C LEU A 323 -0.45 13.27 -10.82
N ALA A 324 -1.33 12.28 -10.92
CA ALA A 324 -2.42 12.10 -9.97
C ALA A 324 -1.96 11.42 -8.66
N ALA A 325 -0.87 10.64 -8.66
CA ALA A 325 -0.48 9.84 -7.49
C ALA A 325 0.85 10.25 -6.80
N SER A 326 1.55 11.30 -7.27
CA SER A 326 2.81 11.77 -6.69
C SER A 326 2.70 12.67 -5.45
N THR A 327 1.73 13.58 -5.37
CA THR A 327 1.66 14.65 -4.34
C THR A 327 1.21 14.26 -2.92
N ALA A 328 0.92 12.98 -2.62
CA ALA A 328 0.44 12.54 -1.31
C ALA A 328 1.38 12.91 -0.13
N PRO A 329 2.72 12.75 -0.24
CA PRO A 329 3.64 13.16 0.82
C PRO A 329 3.64 14.66 1.10
N LEU A 330 3.41 15.49 0.07
CA LEU A 330 3.40 16.95 0.22
C LEU A 330 2.18 17.44 1.00
N MET A 331 1.03 16.80 0.81
CA MET A 331 -0.20 17.15 1.51
C MET A 331 -0.12 16.78 3.00
N LEU A 332 0.51 15.65 3.32
CA LEU A 332 0.79 15.29 4.72
C LEU A 332 1.69 16.32 5.41
N LEU A 333 2.71 16.83 4.71
CA LEU A 333 3.58 17.89 5.23
C LEU A 333 2.90 19.26 5.36
N MET A 334 1.77 19.49 4.70
CA MET A 334 0.97 20.72 4.85
C MET A 334 -0.07 20.60 5.97
N ALA A 335 -0.46 19.37 6.32
CA ALA A 335 -1.42 19.09 7.38
C ALA A 335 -0.77 18.99 8.78
N GLN A 336 0.55 18.85 8.85
CA GLN A 336 1.37 18.86 10.07
C GLN A 336 1.84 20.27 10.43
#